data_AF-A0A395LHR2-F1
#
_entry.id   AF-A0A395LHR2-F1
#
_cell.length_a   1.000
_cell.length_b   1.000
_cell.length_c   1.000
_cell.angle_alpha   90.00
_cell.angle_beta   90.00
_cell.angle_gamma   90.00
#
_symmetry.space_group_name_H-M   'P 1'
#
loop_
_entity.id
_entity.type
_entity.pdbx_description
1 polymer ?
#
loop_
_entity_poly.entity_id
_entity_poly.type
_entity_poly.pdbx_seq_one_letter_code
_entity_poly.pdbx_strand_id
1 'polypeptide(L)'
;MTIANIALLAVFVMLAVATIDAVRGRTGLGKFRLSKTDEDPTRFWFAIVLYINMAIGMFWLAGQVRDDAPQESADAPAVTTTRASA
;
A
#
# COMPACT_ATOMS: atom_id res chain seq x y z
N MET A 1 4.29 8.40 13.65
CA MET A 1 3.60 7.32 12.91
C MET A 1 4.26 7.24 11.54
N THR A 2 4.87 6.11 11.15
CA THR A 2 5.65 6.01 9.90
C THR A 2 4.74 5.77 8.68
N ILE A 3 5.25 5.99 7.47
CA ILE A 3 4.53 5.73 6.21
C ILE A 3 4.12 4.26 6.11
N ALA A 4 4.99 3.35 6.58
CA ALA A 4 4.69 1.93 6.68
C ALA A 4 3.45 1.64 7.57
N ASN A 5 3.33 2.34 8.72
CA ASN A 5 2.18 2.17 9.61
C ASN A 5 0.87 2.66 8.97
N ILE A 6 0.92 3.74 8.17
CA ILE A 6 -0.25 4.28 7.45
C ILE A 6 -0.66 3.32 6.33
N ALA A 7 0.30 2.77 5.59
CA ALA A 7 0.04 1.83 4.51
C ALA A 7 -0.57 0.51 5.03
N LEU A 8 -0.06 -0.03 6.14
CA LEU A 8 -0.66 -1.21 6.78
C LEU A 8 -2.10 -0.98 7.21
N LEU A 9 -2.41 0.18 7.78
CA LEU A 9 -3.78 0.52 8.17
C LEU A 9 -4.70 0.65 6.93
N ALA A 10 -4.20 1.21 5.84
CA ALA A 10 -4.94 1.31 4.58
C ALA A 10 -5.31 -0.07 4.00
N VAL A 11 -4.44 -1.08 4.15
CA VAL A 11 -4.72 -2.47 3.71
C VAL A 11 -5.94 -3.03 4.44
N PHE A 12 -5.98 -2.91 5.78
CA PHE A 12 -7.12 -3.39 6.57
C PHE A 12 -8.43 -2.67 6.21
N VAL A 13 -8.38 -1.36 6.01
CA VAL A 13 -9.55 -0.58 5.62
C VAL A 13 -10.07 -1.00 4.24
N MET A 14 -9.18 -1.17 3.26
CA MET A 14 -9.59 -1.62 1.91
C MET A 14 -10.21 -3.02 1.93
N LEU A 15 -9.64 -3.96 2.69
CA LEU A 15 -10.21 -5.31 2.83
C LEU A 15 -11.58 -5.31 3.53
N ALA A 16 -11.74 -4.48 4.56
CA ALA A 16 -13.02 -4.34 5.25
C ALA A 16 -14.10 -3.78 4.31
N VAL A 17 -13.78 -2.73 3.54
CA VAL A 17 -14.69 -2.15 2.55
C VAL A 17 -15.06 -3.17 1.47
N ALA A 18 -14.08 -3.89 0.91
CA ALA A 18 -14.33 -4.91 -0.10
C ALA A 18 -15.24 -6.03 0.42
N THR A 19 -15.04 -6.45 1.68
CA THR A 19 -15.87 -7.48 2.33
C THR A 19 -17.30 -6.96 2.55
N ILE A 20 -17.46 -5.73 3.04
CA ILE A 20 -18.78 -5.11 3.25
C ILE A 20 -19.52 -4.96 1.92
N ASP A 21 -18.84 -4.47 0.88
CA ASP A 21 -19.42 -4.30 -0.44
C ASP A 21 -19.82 -5.65 -1.05
N ALA A 22 -18.98 -6.68 -0.88
CA ALA A 22 -19.29 -8.06 -1.28
C ALA A 22 -20.51 -8.62 -0.54
N VAL A 23 -20.62 -8.46 0.78
CA VAL A 23 -21.75 -8.99 1.56
C VAL A 23 -23.04 -8.22 1.25
N ARG A 24 -22.97 -6.89 1.15
CA ARG A 24 -24.13 -6.04 0.82
C ARG A 24 -24.54 -6.15 -0.65
N GLY A 25 -23.65 -6.63 -1.50
CA GLY A 25 -23.87 -6.72 -2.95
C GLY A 25 -24.05 -5.37 -3.63
N ARG A 26 -23.63 -4.27 -2.98
CA ARG A 26 -23.63 -2.92 -3.55
C ARG A 26 -22.39 -2.17 -3.10
N THR A 27 -21.72 -1.51 -4.03
CA THR A 27 -20.53 -0.70 -3.73
C THR A 27 -20.89 0.59 -2.99
N GLY A 28 -19.93 1.16 -2.24
CA GLY A 28 -20.09 2.41 -1.49
C GLY A 28 -20.09 3.72 -2.31
N LEU A 29 -20.01 3.65 -3.64
CA LEU A 29 -19.72 4.78 -4.56
C LEU A 29 -20.90 5.75 -4.86
N GLY A 30 -21.77 6.04 -3.90
CA GLY A 30 -22.76 7.13 -4.00
C GLY A 30 -23.75 7.04 -5.18
N LYS A 31 -23.58 7.88 -6.22
CA LYS A 31 -24.40 7.86 -7.45
C LYS A 31 -23.97 6.78 -8.45
N PHE A 32 -22.73 6.30 -8.35
CA PHE A 32 -22.14 5.29 -9.24
C PHE A 32 -22.06 3.92 -8.57
N ARG A 33 -23.04 3.61 -7.71
CA ARG A 33 -23.06 2.33 -6.99
C ARG A 33 -23.33 1.23 -7.98
N LEU A 34 -22.35 0.36 -8.12
CA LEU A 34 -22.48 -0.92 -8.79
C LEU A 34 -23.22 -1.88 -7.85
N SER A 35 -24.21 -2.60 -8.36
CA SER A 35 -24.91 -3.67 -7.67
C SER A 35 -24.59 -5.04 -8.26
N LYS A 36 -24.63 -6.09 -7.43
CA LYS A 36 -24.66 -7.50 -7.87
C LYS A 36 -25.94 -7.87 -8.63
N THR A 37 -26.97 -7.04 -8.52
CA THR A 37 -28.30 -7.26 -9.11
C THR A 37 -28.57 -6.40 -10.35
N ASP A 38 -27.60 -5.57 -10.76
CA ASP A 38 -27.72 -4.81 -12.01
C ASP A 38 -27.53 -5.73 -13.22
N GLU A 39 -27.91 -5.24 -14.40
CA GLU A 39 -27.88 -5.96 -15.68
C GLU A 39 -26.48 -6.49 -16.04
N ASP A 40 -25.41 -5.87 -15.51
CA ASP A 40 -24.02 -6.30 -15.66
C ASP A 40 -23.28 -6.36 -14.30
N PRO A 41 -23.39 -7.47 -13.55
CA PRO A 41 -22.74 -7.65 -12.25
C PRO A 41 -21.22 -7.82 -12.38
N THR A 42 -20.69 -7.97 -13.61
CA THR A 42 -19.25 -8.13 -13.88
C THR A 42 -18.47 -6.94 -13.39
N ARG A 43 -19.01 -5.72 -13.57
CA ARG A 43 -18.40 -4.46 -13.13
C ARG A 43 -18.28 -4.40 -11.61
N PHE A 44 -19.30 -4.88 -10.89
CA PHE A 44 -19.28 -4.97 -9.44
C PHE A 44 -18.15 -5.87 -8.94
N TRP A 45 -17.98 -7.06 -9.55
CA TRP A 45 -16.91 -7.98 -9.17
C TRP A 45 -15.52 -7.48 -9.58
N PHE A 46 -15.40 -6.81 -10.73
CA PHE A 46 -14.16 -6.13 -11.12
C PHE A 46 -13.72 -5.07 -10.12
N ALA A 47 -14.67 -4.30 -9.56
CA ALA A 47 -14.37 -3.31 -8.52
C ALA A 47 -13.79 -3.98 -7.25
N ILE A 48 -14.36 -5.12 -6.83
CA ILE A 48 -13.82 -5.89 -5.69
C ILE A 48 -12.40 -6.38 -5.97
N VAL A 49 -12.17 -6.97 -7.14
CA VAL A 49 -10.83 -7.47 -7.53
C VAL A 49 -9.81 -6.33 -7.59
N LEU A 50 -10.21 -5.16 -8.10
CA LEU A 50 -9.37 -3.97 -8.12
C LEU A 50 -9.00 -3.53 -6.71
N TYR A 51 -9.95 -3.46 -5.77
CA TYR A 51 -9.67 -3.11 -4.38
C TYR A 51 -8.70 -4.08 -3.70
N ILE A 52 -8.86 -5.38 -3.94
CA ILE A 52 -7.94 -6.39 -3.42
C ILE A 52 -6.54 -6.22 -4.01
N ASN A 53 -6.43 -6.00 -5.32
CA ASN A 53 -5.15 -5.77 -5.98
C ASN A 53 -4.46 -4.48 -5.49
N MET A 54 -5.22 -3.40 -5.28
CA MET A 54 -4.69 -2.17 -4.70
C MET A 54 -4.22 -2.38 -3.25
N ALA A 55 -4.96 -3.14 -2.45
CA ALA A 55 -4.55 -3.48 -1.09
C ALA A 55 -3.25 -4.30 -1.08
N ILE A 56 -3.12 -5.30 -1.95
CA ILE A 56 -1.88 -6.08 -2.10
C ILE A 56 -0.72 -5.19 -2.57
N GLY A 57 -0.95 -4.30 -3.53
CA GLY A 57 0.05 -3.35 -4.00
C GLY A 57 0.52 -2.39 -2.91
N MET A 58 -0.39 -1.88 -2.09
CA MET A 58 -0.05 -1.04 -0.93
C MET A 58 0.71 -1.81 0.15
N PHE A 59 0.32 -3.07 0.41
CA PHE A 59 1.03 -3.95 1.33
C PHE A 59 2.46 -4.23 0.88
N TRP A 60 2.63 -4.52 -0.41
CA TRP A 60 3.96 -4.73 -1.01
C TRP A 60 4.80 -3.46 -0.95
N LEU A 61 4.22 -2.30 -1.28
CA LEU A 61 4.91 -1.00 -1.18
C LEU A 61 5.32 -0.69 0.26
N ALA A 62 4.48 -1.00 1.25
CA ALA A 62 4.80 -0.83 2.66
C ALA A 62 6.04 -1.66 3.06
N GLY A 63 6.19 -2.87 2.52
CA GLY A 63 7.36 -3.72 2.73
C GLY A 63 8.64 -3.23 2.07
N GLN A 64 8.56 -2.26 1.16
CA GLN A 64 9.73 -1.64 0.51
C GLN A 64 10.20 -0.35 1.20
N VAL A 65 9.41 0.21 2.12
CA VAL A 65 9.81 1.39 2.87
C VAL A 65 10.91 0.95 3.85
N ARG A 66 12.16 1.20 3.48
CA ARG A 66 13.29 1.16 4.42
C ARG A 66 13.10 2.33 5.39
N ASP A 67 13.11 2.03 6.69
CA ASP A 67 13.28 3.04 7.72
C ASP A 67 14.72 3.56 7.63
N ASP A 68 15.00 4.44 6.67
CA ASP A 68 16.26 5.17 6.64
C ASP A 68 16.26 6.20 7.78
N ALA A 69 16.63 5.75 8.98
CA ALA A 69 17.25 6.55 10.03
C ALA A 69 18.12 5.62 10.88
N PRO A 70 19.44 5.84 10.87
CA PRO A 70 19.99 6.95 11.65
C PRO A 70 20.74 7.98 10.79
N GLN A 71 20.33 9.24 10.90
CA GLN A 71 21.17 10.37 10.53
C GLN A 71 22.03 10.76 11.74
N GLU A 72 23.21 10.14 11.87
CA GLU A 72 24.36 10.62 12.68
C GLU A 72 25.57 9.76 12.26
N SER A 73 26.47 10.19 11.38
CA SER A 73 27.54 11.14 11.69
C SER A 73 28.12 11.67 10.39
N ALA A 74 27.79 12.91 10.03
CA ALA A 74 28.60 13.69 9.11
C ALA A 74 29.76 14.30 9.91
N ASP A 75 30.65 13.46 10.45
CA ASP A 75 31.99 13.87 10.89
C ASP A 75 32.87 12.64 11.17
N ALA A 76 33.52 12.16 10.12
CA ALA A 76 34.78 11.44 10.26
C ALA A 76 35.65 11.80 9.04
N PRO A 77 36.73 12.58 9.20
CA PRO A 77 37.53 13.04 8.07
C PRO A 77 38.18 11.85 7.36
N ALA A 78 38.21 11.93 6.03
CA ALA A 78 38.83 10.97 5.15
C ALA A 78 40.30 10.72 5.55
N VAL A 79 40.59 9.54 6.12
CA VAL A 79 41.96 9.05 6.21
C VAL A 79 42.29 8.39 4.89
N THR A 80 42.77 9.21 3.96
CA THR A 80 43.53 8.76 2.79
C THR A 80 44.83 8.14 3.30
N THR A 81 44.84 6.82 3.54
CA THR A 81 46.09 6.09 3.70
C THR A 81 46.69 5.86 2.32
N THR A 82 47.44 6.85 1.85
CA THR A 82 48.46 6.65 0.82
C THR A 82 49.52 5.74 1.41
N ARG A 83 49.58 4.47 1.00
CA ARG A 83 50.79 3.67 1.15
C ARG A 83 51.51 3.62 -0.19
N ALA A 84 52.59 4.38 -0.26
CA ALA A 84 53.56 4.34 -1.32
C ALA A 84 54.18 2.94 -1.45
N SER A 85 54.49 2.59 -2.70
CA SER A 85 55.30 1.48 -3.16
C SER A 85 56.64 1.33 -2.44
N ALA A 86 57.03 0.07 -2.16
CA ALA A 86 58.41 -0.41 -2.16
C ALA A 86 58.39 -1.89 -2.55
#